data_AF-A0A7X3MDQ3-F1
#
_entry.id   AF-A0A7X3MDQ3-F1
#
_cell.length_a   1.000
_cell.length_b   1.000
_cell.length_c   1.000
_cell.angle_alpha   90.00
_cell.angle_beta   90.00
_cell.angle_gamma   90.00
#
_symmetry.space_group_name_H-M   'P 1'
#
loop_
_entity.id
_entity.type
_entity.pdbx_description
1 polymer ?
#
loop_
_entity_poly.entity_id
_entity_poly.type
_entity_poly.pdbx_seq_one_letter_code
_entity_poly.pdbx_strand_id
1 'polypeptide(L)'
;MIVIGINNIRVTRQNGKDVEEAISMIATYMASATKDEYDKIAQTIRHDLVFSEYGEDIENFIQYIPNTAETCRICMESYPAQAVLVCANTGQFYSLDLYDIGESPDNSSRGGTIMNFGYDEVSQTSVHITKSPDQKTGYAEIDRGRGIVSVHRMKALFCDDCIWDILNTVEHQLIEEFFIFDTEKRTFSPIDDSTTLQIGDYHLDIEYKDSDYRIDINYTSE
;
A
#
# COMPACT_ATOMS: atom_id res chain seq x y z
N MET A 1 2.27 -13.78 -37.29
CA MET A 1 2.24 -12.31 -37.42
C MET A 1 0.79 -11.93 -37.62
N ILE A 2 0.06 -11.64 -36.53
CA ILE A 2 -1.32 -11.19 -36.58
C ILE A 2 -1.31 -9.75 -36.10
N VAL A 3 -1.56 -8.85 -37.04
CA VAL A 3 -1.68 -7.40 -36.83
C VAL A 3 -3.15 -7.15 -36.47
N ILE A 4 -3.43 -6.74 -35.24
CA ILE A 4 -4.71 -6.15 -34.88
C ILE A 4 -4.38 -4.76 -34.33
N GLY A 5 -4.61 -3.76 -35.18
CA GLY A 5 -4.47 -2.36 -34.79
C GLY A 5 -5.55 -2.03 -33.76
N ILE A 6 -5.11 -1.59 -32.59
CA ILE A 6 -5.98 -1.01 -31.56
C ILE A 6 -6.33 0.40 -32.05
N ASN A 7 -7.42 0.50 -32.79
CA ASN A 7 -8.01 1.79 -33.13
C ASN A 7 -8.80 2.29 -31.91
N ASN A 8 -8.31 3.39 -31.33
CA ASN A 8 -9.01 4.35 -30.45
C ASN A 8 -10.42 3.94 -29.99
N ILE A 9 -10.50 3.31 -28.82
CA ILE A 9 -11.77 3.19 -28.09
C ILE A 9 -12.00 4.53 -27.38
N ARG A 10 -12.59 5.49 -28.09
CA ARG A 10 -13.31 6.60 -27.46
C ARG A 10 -14.58 6.01 -26.85
N VAL A 11 -14.53 5.71 -25.56
CA VAL A 11 -15.70 5.28 -24.78
C VAL A 11 -16.70 6.44 -24.75
N THR A 12 -17.64 6.40 -25.69
CA THR A 12 -18.83 7.25 -25.67
C THR A 12 -19.90 6.44 -24.94
N ARG A 13 -20.47 7.00 -23.88
CA ARG A 13 -21.55 6.43 -23.05
C ARG A 13 -22.64 5.75 -23.90
N GLN A 14 -22.56 4.43 -24.06
CA GLN A 14 -23.66 3.55 -24.43
C GLN A 14 -23.23 2.09 -24.25
N ASN A 15 -24.06 1.31 -23.53
CA ASN A 15 -24.12 -0.16 -23.47
C ASN A 15 -23.33 -0.88 -22.35
N GLY A 16 -23.94 -1.00 -21.16
CA GLY A 16 -23.46 -1.89 -20.10
C GLY A 16 -23.36 -3.38 -20.50
N LYS A 17 -24.06 -3.83 -21.55
CA LYS A 17 -23.91 -5.19 -22.09
C LYS A 17 -22.59 -5.42 -22.83
N ASP A 18 -22.08 -4.39 -23.52
CA ASP A 18 -20.83 -4.49 -24.28
C ASP A 18 -19.62 -4.52 -23.33
N VAL A 19 -19.75 -3.88 -22.16
CA VAL A 19 -18.77 -3.95 -21.07
C VAL A 19 -18.76 -5.33 -20.42
N GLU A 20 -19.94 -5.90 -20.12
CA GLU A 20 -20.05 -7.22 -19.49
C GLU A 20 -19.52 -8.34 -20.41
N GLU A 21 -19.74 -8.23 -21.72
CA GLU A 21 -19.20 -9.16 -22.72
C GLU A 21 -17.68 -9.01 -22.86
N ALA A 22 -17.15 -7.78 -22.82
CA ALA A 22 -15.71 -7.54 -22.78
C ALA A 22 -15.06 -8.11 -21.51
N ILE A 23 -15.71 -7.97 -20.35
CA ILE A 23 -15.23 -8.49 -19.05
C ILE A 23 -15.26 -10.02 -19.04
N SER A 24 -16.34 -10.64 -19.52
CA SER A 24 -16.45 -12.10 -19.60
C SER A 24 -15.40 -12.70 -20.54
N MET A 25 -15.11 -12.02 -21.64
CA MET A 25 -14.03 -12.37 -22.55
C MET A 25 -12.67 -12.28 -21.86
N ILE A 26 -12.36 -11.17 -21.16
CA ILE A 26 -11.11 -11.02 -20.39
C ILE A 26 -10.98 -12.12 -19.33
N ALA A 27 -12.04 -12.41 -18.56
CA ALA A 27 -12.03 -13.45 -17.54
C ALA A 27 -11.82 -14.86 -18.13
N THR A 28 -12.45 -15.17 -19.27
CA THR A 28 -12.29 -16.44 -19.98
C THR A 28 -10.88 -16.60 -20.54
N TYR A 29 -10.28 -15.52 -21.05
CA TYR A 29 -8.88 -15.52 -21.50
C TYR A 29 -7.91 -15.64 -20.32
N MET A 30 -8.18 -14.99 -19.19
CA MET A 30 -7.39 -15.14 -17.96
C MET A 30 -7.44 -16.56 -17.40
N ALA A 31 -8.58 -17.24 -17.51
CA ALA A 31 -8.76 -18.62 -17.05
C ALA A 31 -8.10 -19.67 -17.96
N SER A 32 -7.79 -19.31 -19.22
CA SER A 32 -7.27 -20.24 -20.23
C SER A 32 -5.82 -19.99 -20.65
N ALA A 33 -5.23 -18.85 -20.26
CA ALA A 33 -3.86 -18.49 -20.59
C ALA A 33 -2.83 -19.30 -19.76
N THR A 34 -1.72 -19.68 -20.41
CA THR A 34 -0.58 -20.28 -19.72
C THR A 34 0.19 -19.22 -18.91
N LYS A 35 0.97 -19.63 -17.90
CA LYS A 35 1.62 -18.72 -16.92
C LYS A 35 2.40 -17.57 -17.57
N ASP A 36 3.09 -17.81 -18.68
CA ASP A 36 3.87 -16.80 -19.39
C ASP A 36 3.01 -15.82 -20.21
N GLU A 37 1.84 -16.26 -20.69
CA GLU A 37 0.88 -15.41 -21.41
C GLU A 37 0.10 -14.52 -20.45
N TYR A 38 -0.15 -15.01 -19.23
CA TYR A 38 -0.75 -14.26 -18.13
C TYR A 38 0.08 -13.01 -17.79
N ASP A 39 1.40 -13.15 -17.61
CA ASP A 39 2.26 -12.04 -17.21
C ASP A 39 2.34 -10.92 -18.25
N LYS A 40 2.34 -11.27 -19.53
CA LYS A 40 2.48 -10.31 -20.64
C LYS A 40 1.19 -9.53 -20.91
N ILE A 41 0.04 -10.21 -20.80
CA ILE A 41 -1.27 -9.58 -20.95
C ILE A 41 -1.61 -8.78 -19.70
N ALA A 42 -1.36 -9.33 -18.50
CA ALA A 42 -1.51 -8.58 -17.26
C ALA A 42 -0.59 -7.36 -17.23
N GLN A 43 0.62 -7.38 -17.80
CA GLN A 43 1.47 -6.19 -17.92
C GLN A 43 0.86 -5.11 -18.81
N THR A 44 0.19 -5.50 -19.89
CA THR A 44 -0.48 -4.56 -20.82
C THR A 44 -1.75 -4.00 -20.17
N ILE A 45 -2.55 -4.84 -19.52
CA ILE A 45 -3.75 -4.44 -18.77
C ILE A 45 -3.38 -3.58 -17.55
N ARG A 46 -2.29 -3.89 -16.83
CA ARG A 46 -1.76 -3.11 -15.70
C ARG A 46 -1.29 -1.72 -16.12
N HIS A 47 -0.77 -1.56 -17.33
CA HIS A 47 -0.38 -0.25 -17.86
C HIS A 47 -1.62 0.63 -18.14
N ASP A 48 -2.74 0.02 -18.51
CA ASP A 48 -3.96 0.73 -18.88
C ASP A 48 -5.00 0.86 -17.73
N LEU A 49 -4.86 0.06 -16.65
CA LEU A 49 -5.67 0.10 -15.42
C LEU A 49 -4.92 0.75 -14.24
N VAL A 50 -3.94 1.63 -14.49
CA VAL A 50 -3.35 2.44 -13.41
C VAL A 50 -4.43 3.41 -12.92
N PHE A 51 -5.20 2.96 -11.93
CA PHE A 51 -6.23 3.77 -11.29
C PHE A 51 -5.53 4.76 -10.38
N SER A 52 -5.60 6.04 -10.74
CA SER A 52 -5.06 7.13 -9.95
C SER A 52 -6.01 7.47 -8.80
N GLU A 53 -7.30 7.63 -9.04
CA GLU A 53 -8.29 8.10 -8.04
C GLU A 53 -9.27 7.00 -7.62
N TYR A 54 -9.52 6.80 -6.32
CA TYR A 54 -10.49 5.82 -5.78
C TYR A 54 -11.93 6.39 -5.71
N GLY A 55 -12.95 5.62 -6.15
CA GLY A 55 -14.37 6.00 -6.12
C GLY A 55 -15.35 4.85 -6.43
N GLU A 56 -16.67 5.14 -6.50
CA GLU A 56 -17.77 4.14 -6.63
C GLU A 56 -17.56 3.12 -7.77
N ASP A 57 -16.99 3.56 -8.89
CA ASP A 57 -16.74 2.68 -10.03
C ASP A 57 -15.66 1.63 -9.70
N ILE A 58 -14.63 1.98 -8.93
CA ILE A 58 -13.52 1.07 -8.58
C ILE A 58 -13.97 0.01 -7.60
N GLU A 59 -14.81 0.35 -6.63
CA GLU A 59 -15.39 -0.62 -5.67
C GLU A 59 -16.07 -1.79 -6.42
N ASN A 60 -16.82 -1.43 -7.45
CA ASN A 60 -17.51 -2.38 -8.32
C ASN A 60 -16.56 -3.23 -9.17
N PHE A 61 -15.33 -2.81 -9.44
CA PHE A 61 -14.35 -3.61 -10.17
C PHE A 61 -13.52 -4.52 -9.25
N ILE A 62 -13.15 -4.06 -8.05
CA ILE A 62 -12.31 -4.81 -7.11
C ILE A 62 -12.97 -6.12 -6.68
N GLN A 63 -14.30 -6.16 -6.57
CA GLN A 63 -15.06 -7.38 -6.21
C GLN A 63 -14.91 -8.52 -7.22
N TYR A 64 -14.58 -8.22 -8.49
CA TYR A 64 -14.39 -9.24 -9.52
C TYR A 64 -12.97 -9.82 -9.54
N ILE A 65 -12.02 -9.20 -8.82
CA ILE A 65 -10.67 -9.72 -8.64
C ILE A 65 -10.70 -10.70 -7.46
N PRO A 66 -10.48 -12.00 -7.69
CA PRO A 66 -10.49 -12.97 -6.60
C PRO A 66 -9.36 -12.70 -5.61
N ASN A 67 -9.68 -12.76 -4.33
CA ASN A 67 -8.68 -12.73 -3.28
C ASN A 67 -7.96 -14.08 -3.21
N THR A 68 -6.63 -14.05 -3.26
CA THR A 68 -5.75 -15.22 -3.23
C THR A 68 -4.80 -15.21 -2.03
N ALA A 69 -4.97 -14.26 -1.10
CA ALA A 69 -4.17 -14.17 0.10
C ALA A 69 -4.45 -15.39 1.00
N GLU A 70 -3.45 -16.26 1.18
CA GLU A 70 -3.55 -17.38 2.12
C GLU A 70 -3.56 -16.91 3.58
N THR A 71 -2.82 -15.83 3.87
CA THR A 71 -2.76 -15.20 5.19
C THR A 71 -2.72 -13.69 5.04
N CYS A 72 -3.55 -12.99 5.84
CA CYS A 72 -3.52 -11.53 5.92
C CYS A 72 -2.65 -11.11 7.10
N ARG A 73 -1.51 -10.49 6.83
CA ARG A 73 -0.56 -10.06 7.87
C ARG A 73 -1.07 -8.90 8.73
N ILE A 74 -2.16 -8.24 8.33
CA ILE A 74 -2.88 -7.22 9.12
C ILE A 74 -3.79 -7.87 10.18
N CYS A 75 -4.16 -9.14 9.99
CA CYS A 75 -5.06 -9.84 10.90
C CYS A 75 -4.33 -10.64 11.99
N MET A 76 -3.04 -10.36 12.27
CA MET A 76 -2.31 -11.04 13.33
C MET A 76 -2.93 -10.76 14.71
N GLU A 77 -2.78 -11.71 15.64
CA GLU A 77 -3.28 -11.55 17.02
C GLU A 77 -2.50 -10.47 17.79
N SER A 78 -1.18 -10.41 17.57
CA SER A 78 -0.28 -9.47 18.23
C SER A 78 0.80 -8.97 17.29
N TYR A 79 1.31 -7.77 17.57
CA TYR A 79 2.39 -7.12 16.85
C TYR A 79 3.51 -6.74 17.81
N PRO A 80 4.77 -6.74 17.36
CA PRO A 80 5.88 -6.25 18.16
C PRO A 80 6.00 -4.71 18.18
N ALA A 81 5.25 -3.99 17.35
CA ALA A 81 5.31 -2.53 17.21
C ALA A 81 3.90 -1.93 17.30
N GLN A 82 3.80 -0.69 17.78
CA GLN A 82 2.58 0.11 17.93
C GLN A 82 2.22 0.79 16.60
N ALA A 83 3.21 1.41 15.94
CA ALA A 83 3.05 2.09 14.66
C ALA A 83 3.84 1.36 13.58
N VAL A 84 3.18 1.02 12.48
CA VAL A 84 3.79 0.28 11.37
C VAL A 84 3.46 0.91 10.04
N LEU A 85 4.49 1.16 9.23
CA LEU A 85 4.34 1.57 7.84
C LEU A 85 4.16 0.33 6.97
N VAL A 86 3.11 0.29 6.16
CA VAL A 86 2.70 -0.87 5.36
C VAL A 86 2.70 -0.52 3.89
N CYS A 87 3.39 -1.32 3.07
CA CYS A 87 3.36 -1.16 1.61
C CYS A 87 2.22 -1.98 0.98
N ALA A 88 1.33 -1.33 0.24
CA ALA A 88 0.18 -1.99 -0.40
C ALA A 88 0.58 -3.00 -1.49
N ASN A 89 1.69 -2.76 -2.20
CA ASN A 89 2.12 -3.61 -3.31
C ASN A 89 2.93 -4.83 -2.88
N THR A 90 3.63 -4.75 -1.76
CA THR A 90 4.53 -5.81 -1.29
C THR A 90 4.05 -6.50 -0.02
N GLY A 91 3.15 -5.88 0.74
CA GLY A 91 2.68 -6.38 2.03
C GLY A 91 3.76 -6.35 3.10
N GLN A 92 4.83 -5.58 2.88
CA GLN A 92 5.92 -5.40 3.83
C GLN A 92 5.51 -4.44 4.94
N PHE A 93 5.95 -4.79 6.15
CA PHE A 93 5.74 -4.04 7.37
C PHE A 93 7.06 -3.46 7.82
N TYR A 94 7.09 -2.17 8.06
CA TYR A 94 8.22 -1.47 8.61
C TYR A 94 7.80 -0.83 9.93
N SER A 95 8.27 -1.40 11.04
CA SER A 95 8.05 -0.78 12.35
C SER A 95 8.56 0.67 12.32
N LEU A 96 7.76 1.59 12.85
CA LEU A 96 8.18 2.99 13.09
C LEU A 96 8.68 3.17 14.51
N ASP A 97 8.25 2.32 15.45
CA ASP A 97 8.67 2.30 16.84
C ASP A 97 10.20 2.33 17.05
N LEU A 98 10.64 3.10 18.03
CA LEU A 98 12.04 3.06 18.51
C LEU A 98 12.28 1.86 19.43
N TYR A 99 11.25 1.46 20.17
CA TYR A 99 11.22 0.40 21.15
C TYR A 99 10.03 -0.52 20.86
N ASP A 100 10.27 -1.83 20.86
CA ASP A 100 9.19 -2.79 20.63
C ASP A 100 8.19 -2.74 21.81
N ILE A 101 6.97 -3.24 21.59
CA ILE A 101 5.94 -3.26 22.65
C ILE A 101 6.48 -3.99 23.89
N GLY A 102 6.49 -3.28 25.03
CA GLY A 102 7.02 -3.76 26.31
C GLY A 102 8.48 -3.37 26.59
N GLU A 103 9.20 -2.82 25.60
CA GLU A 103 10.48 -2.16 25.80
C GLU A 103 10.28 -0.67 26.17
N SER A 104 11.27 -0.10 26.84
CA SER A 104 11.32 1.31 27.23
C SER A 104 12.77 1.83 27.11
N PRO A 105 12.98 3.15 27.07
CA PRO A 105 14.33 3.71 27.02
C PRO A 105 15.25 3.15 28.13
N ASP A 106 14.71 2.98 29.34
CA ASP A 106 15.46 2.53 30.52
C ASP A 106 15.84 1.05 30.51
N ASN A 107 15.08 0.22 29.81
CA ASN A 107 15.31 -1.23 29.73
C ASN A 107 15.95 -1.67 28.41
N SER A 108 15.95 -0.78 27.40
CA SER A 108 16.51 -1.07 26.09
C SER A 108 18.04 -0.97 26.12
N SER A 109 18.71 -2.00 25.62
CA SER A 109 20.17 -1.96 25.37
C SER A 109 20.49 -1.50 23.94
N ARG A 110 19.51 -0.87 23.27
CA ARG A 110 19.57 -0.41 21.87
C ARG A 110 20.33 0.93 21.76
N GLY A 111 21.59 0.94 22.17
CA GLY A 111 22.51 2.06 21.97
C GLY A 111 23.10 2.02 20.56
N GLY A 112 22.43 2.64 19.59
CA GLY A 112 22.90 2.72 18.22
C GLY A 112 21.84 3.12 17.20
N THR A 113 22.28 3.60 16.03
CA THR A 113 21.39 3.92 14.92
C THR A 113 20.88 2.65 14.24
N ILE A 114 19.57 2.51 14.14
CA ILE A 114 18.90 1.40 13.44
C ILE A 114 18.48 1.90 12.06
N MET A 115 18.79 1.14 11.01
CA MET A 115 18.43 1.48 9.63
C MET A 115 17.63 0.34 8.99
N ASN A 116 16.51 0.67 8.34
CA ASN A 116 15.72 -0.27 7.55
C ASN A 116 15.50 0.29 6.14
N PHE A 117 15.51 -0.59 5.15
CA PHE A 117 15.35 -0.22 3.74
C PHE A 117 14.30 -1.09 3.08
N GLY A 118 13.55 -0.51 2.15
CA GLY A 118 12.56 -1.20 1.34
C GLY A 118 12.48 -0.64 -0.06
N TYR A 119 12.04 -1.46 -1.00
CA TYR A 119 11.84 -1.08 -2.38
C TYR A 119 10.68 -1.87 -2.97
N ASP A 120 9.74 -1.17 -3.61
CA ASP A 120 8.68 -1.79 -4.37
C ASP A 120 8.91 -1.61 -5.87
N GLU A 121 9.06 -2.73 -6.58
CA GLU A 121 9.31 -2.73 -8.02
C GLU A 121 8.13 -2.18 -8.85
N VAL A 122 6.90 -2.24 -8.33
CA VAL A 122 5.71 -1.80 -9.08
C VAL A 122 5.61 -0.29 -9.07
N SER A 123 5.65 0.31 -7.89
CA SER A 123 5.66 1.75 -7.74
C SER A 123 7.04 2.35 -8.01
N GLN A 124 8.11 1.58 -7.97
CA GLN A 124 9.49 2.08 -7.94
C GLN A 124 9.78 2.99 -6.74
N THR A 125 8.99 2.87 -5.67
CA THR A 125 9.12 3.67 -4.45
C THR A 125 10.07 2.97 -3.49
N SER A 126 11.03 3.73 -2.93
CA SER A 126 11.95 3.26 -1.90
C SER A 126 11.61 3.86 -0.55
N VAL A 127 11.82 3.08 0.50
CA VAL A 127 11.66 3.53 1.88
C VAL A 127 12.97 3.37 2.65
N HIS A 128 13.34 4.42 3.39
CA HIS A 128 14.55 4.51 4.17
C HIS A 128 14.19 4.96 5.59
N ILE A 129 14.37 4.10 6.58
CA ILE A 129 14.01 4.40 7.96
C ILE A 129 15.27 4.43 8.80
N THR A 130 15.48 5.53 9.50
CA THR A 130 16.60 5.71 10.43
C THR A 130 16.06 6.04 11.81
N LYS A 131 16.46 5.27 12.82
CA LYS A 131 16.02 5.45 14.20
C LYS A 131 17.21 5.64 15.11
N SER A 132 17.09 6.58 16.04
CA SER A 132 18.06 6.85 17.09
C SER A 132 17.36 6.72 18.45
N PRO A 133 17.23 5.50 19.00
CA PRO A 133 16.59 5.28 20.30
C PRO A 133 17.17 6.15 21.42
N ASP A 134 18.50 6.30 21.47
CA ASP A 134 19.20 7.17 22.44
C ASP A 134 18.75 8.64 22.40
N GLN A 135 18.32 9.12 21.23
CA GLN A 135 17.82 10.48 21.03
C GLN A 135 16.30 10.56 21.18
N LYS A 136 15.62 9.43 21.40
CA LYS A 136 14.16 9.30 21.42
C LYS A 136 13.50 9.79 20.12
N THR A 137 14.22 9.73 19.00
CA THR A 137 13.76 10.20 17.69
C THR A 137 14.14 9.24 16.55
N GLY A 138 13.42 9.33 15.45
CA GLY A 138 13.73 8.66 14.19
C GLY A 138 13.02 9.35 13.02
N TYR A 139 13.24 8.86 11.82
CA TYR A 139 12.49 9.30 10.65
C TYR A 139 12.39 8.18 9.61
N ALA A 140 11.34 8.24 8.79
CA ALA A 140 11.17 7.44 7.59
C ALA A 140 11.09 8.37 6.36
N GLU A 141 11.90 8.12 5.36
CA GLU A 141 11.85 8.78 4.05
C GLU A 141 11.25 7.81 3.03
N ILE A 142 10.31 8.31 2.23
CA ILE A 142 9.64 7.59 1.16
C ILE A 142 9.92 8.35 -0.14
N ASP A 143 10.88 7.84 -0.90
CA ASP A 143 11.27 8.38 -2.21
C ASP A 143 10.35 7.80 -3.28
N ARG A 144 9.50 8.66 -3.86
CA ARG A 144 8.41 8.23 -4.73
C ARG A 144 8.91 8.06 -6.17
N GLY A 145 8.64 6.87 -6.70
CA GLY A 145 8.86 6.58 -8.12
C GLY A 145 7.65 6.97 -8.98
N ARG A 146 6.93 5.95 -9.42
CA ARG A 146 5.78 6.02 -10.32
C ARG A 146 4.44 6.19 -9.61
N GLY A 147 4.34 5.97 -8.30
CA GLY A 147 3.07 6.16 -7.59
C GLY A 147 2.03 5.06 -7.80
N ILE A 148 2.40 3.89 -8.34
CA ILE A 148 1.42 2.90 -8.84
C ILE A 148 1.04 1.92 -7.72
N VAL A 149 -0.25 1.78 -7.43
CA VAL A 149 -0.80 0.73 -6.55
C VAL A 149 -1.51 -0.36 -7.36
N SER A 150 -1.21 -1.62 -7.04
CA SER A 150 -1.74 -2.79 -7.73
C SER A 150 -2.71 -3.57 -6.85
N VAL A 151 -4.01 -3.41 -7.12
CA VAL A 151 -5.08 -4.16 -6.44
C VAL A 151 -4.87 -5.68 -6.56
N HIS A 152 -4.37 -6.16 -7.70
CA HIS A 152 -4.05 -7.59 -7.88
C HIS A 152 -3.00 -8.08 -6.88
N ARG A 153 -1.99 -7.25 -6.56
CA ARG A 153 -1.00 -7.59 -5.53
C ARG A 153 -1.62 -7.49 -4.14
N MET A 154 -2.39 -6.44 -3.86
CA MET A 154 -3.11 -6.31 -2.59
C MET A 154 -3.98 -7.55 -2.31
N LYS A 155 -4.74 -8.03 -3.31
CA LYS A 155 -5.58 -9.24 -3.26
C LYS A 155 -4.80 -10.54 -3.08
N ALA A 156 -3.47 -10.54 -3.20
CA ALA A 156 -2.61 -11.68 -2.88
C ALA A 156 -1.94 -11.56 -1.50
N LEU A 157 -2.07 -10.41 -0.83
CA LEU A 157 -1.33 -10.04 0.38
C LEU A 157 -2.24 -9.74 1.59
N PHE A 158 -3.43 -9.20 1.33
CA PHE A 158 -4.39 -8.75 2.32
C PHE A 158 -5.75 -9.43 2.08
N CYS A 159 -6.51 -9.68 3.15
CA CYS A 159 -7.90 -10.10 3.01
C CYS A 159 -8.76 -8.94 2.51
N ASP A 160 -9.96 -9.25 2.01
CA ASP A 160 -10.84 -8.24 1.44
C ASP A 160 -11.22 -7.16 2.46
N ASP A 161 -11.51 -7.54 3.71
CA ASP A 161 -11.85 -6.58 4.76
C ASP A 161 -10.73 -5.56 4.98
N CYS A 162 -9.47 -5.99 5.07
CA CYS A 162 -8.35 -5.07 5.22
C CYS A 162 -8.10 -4.21 3.97
N ILE A 163 -8.36 -4.74 2.78
CA ILE A 163 -8.28 -3.95 1.54
C ILE A 163 -9.33 -2.84 1.58
N TRP A 164 -10.57 -3.16 1.97
CA TRP A 164 -11.63 -2.16 2.13
C TRP A 164 -11.29 -1.13 3.19
N ASP A 165 -10.76 -1.54 4.34
CA ASP A 165 -10.34 -0.62 5.39
C ASP A 165 -9.27 0.37 4.88
N ILE A 166 -8.28 -0.10 4.12
CA ILE A 166 -7.26 0.78 3.49
C ILE A 166 -7.93 1.75 2.52
N LEU A 167 -8.76 1.26 1.62
CA LEU A 167 -9.37 2.07 0.56
C LEU A 167 -10.33 3.13 1.12
N ASN A 168 -11.07 2.81 2.17
CA ASN A 168 -11.96 3.74 2.86
C ASN A 168 -11.20 4.90 3.53
N THR A 169 -9.90 4.76 3.82
CA THR A 169 -9.10 5.87 4.37
C THR A 169 -8.79 6.96 3.34
N VAL A 170 -8.86 6.64 2.06
CA VAL A 170 -8.53 7.51 0.93
C VAL A 170 -9.72 7.68 -0.01
N GLU A 171 -10.94 7.64 0.53
CA GLU A 171 -12.16 7.84 -0.25
C GLU A 171 -12.11 9.18 -0.99
N HIS A 172 -12.28 9.14 -2.32
CA HIS A 172 -12.14 10.30 -3.23
C HIS A 172 -10.72 10.90 -3.33
N GLN A 173 -9.70 10.17 -2.89
CA GLN A 173 -8.29 10.56 -3.01
C GLN A 173 -7.51 9.53 -3.84
N LEU A 174 -6.24 9.87 -4.15
CA LEU A 174 -5.32 8.93 -4.77
C LEU A 174 -4.96 7.84 -3.76
N ILE A 175 -4.94 6.57 -4.20
CA ILE A 175 -4.44 5.49 -3.34
C ILE A 175 -2.92 5.59 -3.31
N GLU A 176 -2.38 5.94 -2.15
CA GLU A 176 -0.94 6.00 -1.91
C GLU A 176 -0.34 4.60 -1.70
N GLU A 177 0.96 4.44 -1.96
CA GLU A 177 1.61 3.12 -1.90
C GLU A 177 1.86 2.63 -0.47
N PHE A 178 1.84 3.56 0.48
CA PHE A 178 2.13 3.33 1.88
C PHE A 178 1.01 3.86 2.78
N PHE A 179 0.78 3.16 3.88
CA PHE A 179 -0.19 3.50 4.91
C PHE A 179 0.43 3.29 6.28
N ILE A 180 0.02 4.08 7.27
CA ILE A 180 0.37 3.85 8.67
C ILE A 180 -0.73 3.00 9.30
N PHE A 181 -0.33 1.95 10.00
CA PHE A 181 -1.22 1.05 10.71
C PHE A 181 -0.95 1.16 12.22
N ASP A 182 -1.98 1.56 12.96
CA ASP A 182 -2.03 1.53 14.42
C ASP A 182 -2.40 0.10 14.84
N THR A 183 -1.45 -0.65 15.41
CA THR A 183 -1.63 -2.07 15.70
C THR A 183 -2.54 -2.35 16.89
N GLU A 184 -2.71 -1.38 17.79
CA GLU A 184 -3.59 -1.48 18.95
C GLU A 184 -5.04 -1.23 18.54
N LYS A 185 -5.29 -0.11 17.85
CA LYS A 185 -6.64 0.25 17.37
C LYS A 185 -7.05 -0.53 16.13
N ARG A 186 -6.09 -1.14 15.43
CA ARG A 186 -6.26 -1.83 14.14
C ARG A 186 -6.87 -0.93 13.07
N THR A 187 -6.37 0.31 13.00
CA THR A 187 -6.86 1.31 12.04
C THR A 187 -5.74 1.76 11.12
N PHE A 188 -6.08 2.00 9.86
CA PHE A 188 -5.18 2.60 8.88
C PHE A 188 -5.27 4.12 8.90
N SER A 189 -4.18 4.77 8.52
CA SER A 189 -4.11 6.19 8.26
C SER A 189 -3.31 6.41 6.97
N PRO A 190 -3.78 7.29 6.07
CA PRO A 190 -3.06 7.59 4.84
C PRO A 190 -1.78 8.37 5.14
N ILE A 191 -0.84 8.35 4.19
CA ILE A 191 0.30 9.27 4.18
C ILE A 191 -0.16 10.53 3.44
N ASP A 192 -0.41 11.60 4.19
CA ASP A 192 -0.85 12.89 3.66
C ASP A 192 0.00 14.02 4.26
N ASP A 193 0.24 15.06 3.46
CA ASP A 193 1.08 16.19 3.85
C ASP A 193 0.49 16.94 5.05
N SER A 194 1.36 17.44 5.93
CA SER A 194 1.00 18.20 7.14
C SER A 194 0.08 17.42 8.09
N THR A 195 0.15 16.09 8.06
CA THR A 195 -0.60 15.21 8.96
C THR A 195 0.24 14.84 10.18
N THR A 196 -0.35 14.99 11.35
CA THR A 196 0.25 14.57 12.62
C THR A 196 -0.59 13.46 13.24
N LEU A 197 0.05 12.35 13.61
CA LEU A 197 -0.60 11.19 14.21
C LEU A 197 -0.03 10.89 15.59
N GLN A 198 -0.90 10.58 16.55
CA GLN A 198 -0.51 10.01 17.84
C GLN A 198 -0.89 8.52 17.87
N ILE A 199 0.12 7.65 17.86
CA ILE A 199 -0.04 6.20 17.93
C ILE A 199 0.73 5.70 19.15
N GLY A 200 -0.02 5.33 20.19
CA GLY A 200 0.51 4.95 21.49
C GLY A 200 1.55 5.95 22.01
N ASP A 201 2.77 5.47 22.24
CA ASP A 201 3.89 6.28 22.75
C ASP A 201 4.60 7.15 21.71
N TYR A 202 4.09 7.23 20.47
CA TYR A 202 4.76 7.92 19.37
C TYR A 202 3.91 9.03 18.77
N HIS A 203 4.59 10.15 18.50
CA HIS A 203 4.11 11.25 17.70
C HIS A 203 4.78 11.18 16.32
N LEU A 204 3.96 11.12 15.27
CA LEU A 204 4.41 11.02 13.88
C LEU A 204 4.02 12.30 13.14
N ASP A 205 5.00 13.01 12.60
CA ASP A 205 4.79 14.20 11.79
C ASP A 205 5.13 13.89 10.33
N ILE A 206 4.16 14.05 9.44
CA ILE A 206 4.29 13.73 8.02
C ILE A 206 4.43 15.04 7.23
N GLU A 207 5.52 15.18 6.50
CA GLU A 207 5.78 16.31 5.61
C GLU A 207 6.02 15.79 4.18
N TYR A 208 5.39 16.45 3.20
CA TYR A 208 5.67 16.26 1.79
C TYR A 208 6.60 17.35 1.28
N LYS A 209 7.78 16.95 0.78
CA LYS A 209 8.78 17.89 0.29
C LYS A 209 9.58 17.30 -0.85
N ASP A 210 9.85 18.12 -1.86
CA ASP A 210 10.69 17.75 -3.02
C ASP A 210 10.21 16.47 -3.75
N SER A 211 8.89 16.27 -3.76
CA SER A 211 8.18 15.10 -4.32
C SER A 211 8.19 13.81 -3.49
N ASP A 212 8.77 13.86 -2.28
CA ASP A 212 8.90 12.72 -1.37
C ASP A 212 8.19 12.98 -0.04
N TYR A 213 7.91 11.90 0.71
CA TYR A 213 7.40 12.01 2.06
C TYR A 213 8.50 11.78 3.09
N ARG A 214 8.45 12.55 4.16
CA ARG A 214 9.23 12.33 5.38
C ARG A 214 8.26 12.20 6.55
N ILE A 215 8.45 11.15 7.34
CA ILE A 215 7.72 10.92 8.59
C ILE A 215 8.74 11.05 9.71
N ASP A 216 8.70 12.14 10.47
CA ASP A 216 9.48 12.28 11.68
C ASP A 216 8.79 11.54 12.83
N ILE A 217 9.58 10.79 13.62
CA ILE A 217 9.11 9.85 14.64
C ILE A 217 9.66 10.32 15.99
N ASN A 218 8.79 10.71 16.90
CA ASN A 218 9.16 11.20 18.22
C ASN A 218 8.53 10.34 19.31
N TYR A 219 9.35 9.83 20.24
CA TYR A 219 8.83 9.09 21.41
C TYR A 219 8.37 10.07 22.49
N THR A 220 7.12 9.93 22.92
CA THR A 220 6.44 10.87 23.82
C THR A 220 6.21 10.34 25.23
N SER A 221 6.43 9.04 25.49
CA SER A 221 6.33 8.50 26.84
C SER A 221 7.48 8.98 27.73
N GLU A 222 7.18 9.22 29.00
CA GLU A 222 8.16 9.64 30.03
C GLU A 222 9.06 8.47 30.46
#